data_AF-A0A946FI84-F1
#
_entry.id   AF-A0A946FI84-F1
#
_cell.length_a   1.000
_cell.length_b   1.000
_cell.length_c   1.000
_cell.angle_alpha   90.00
_cell.angle_beta   90.00
_cell.angle_gamma   90.00
#
_symmetry.space_group_name_H-M   'P 1'
#
loop_
_entity.id
_entity.type
_entity.pdbx_description
1 polymer ?
#
loop_
_entity_poly.entity_id
_entity_poly.type
_entity_poly.pdbx_seq_one_letter_code
_entity_poly.pdbx_strand_id
1 'polypeptide(L)' 'MKITIPDTVLRNGEVVNISQDKEAEKKPTIISDTDPLFIQDEKGIWVKNPDPKSELTPVS' A
#
# COMPACT_ATOMS: atom_id res chain seq x y z
N MET A 1 6.45 -0.11 -19.57
CA MET A 1 7.47 -1.15 -19.32
C MET A 1 6.76 -2.34 -18.70
N LYS A 2 6.95 -3.57 -19.21
CA LYS A 2 6.37 -4.78 -18.61
C LYS A 2 7.48 -5.51 -17.86
N ILE A 3 7.32 -5.70 -16.55
CA ILE A 3 8.27 -6.46 -15.73
C ILE A 3 7.75 -7.89 -15.64
N THR A 4 8.54 -8.86 -16.08
CA THR A 4 8.26 -10.29 -15.96
C THR A 4 9.13 -10.87 -14.86
N ILE A 5 8.50 -11.49 -13.86
CA ILE A 5 9.20 -12.19 -12.76
C ILE A 5 9.36 -13.66 -13.19
N PRO A 6 10.58 -14.23 -13.20
CA PRO A 6 10.80 -15.63 -13.53
C PRO A 6 10.30 -16.55 -12.40
N ASP A 7 9.85 -17.76 -12.76
CA ASP A 7 9.35 -18.75 -11.80
C ASP A 7 10.44 -19.33 -10.88
N THR A 8 11.72 -19.07 -11.17
CA THR A 8 12.87 -19.57 -10.41
C THR A 8 13.89 -18.47 -10.14
N VAL A 9 14.54 -18.55 -8.99
CA VAL A 9 15.63 -17.65 -8.57
C VAL A 9 16.78 -18.45 -7.98
N LEU A 10 18.00 -17.91 -8.05
CA LEU A 10 19.16 -18.48 -7.37
C LEU A 10 19.22 -17.94 -5.93
N ARG A 11 19.10 -18.80 -4.93
CA ARG A 11 19.18 -18.44 -3.50
C ARG A 11 20.22 -19.33 -2.84
N ASN A 12 21.24 -18.72 -2.24
CA ASN A 12 22.32 -19.44 -1.56
C ASN A 12 23.04 -20.50 -2.43
N GLY A 13 23.14 -20.27 -3.74
CA GLY A 13 23.77 -21.20 -4.69
C GLY A 13 22.86 -22.32 -5.19
N GLU A 14 21.61 -22.37 -4.73
CA GLU A 14 20.61 -23.35 -5.15
C GLU A 14 19.51 -22.68 -5.98
N VAL A 15 18.99 -23.39 -6.99
CA VAL A 15 17.85 -22.91 -7.79
C VAL A 15 16.56 -23.22 -7.05
N VAL A 16 15.83 -22.17 -6.66
CA VAL A 16 14.57 -22.27 -5.91
C VAL A 16 13.42 -21.83 -6.81
N ASN A 17 12.33 -22.59 -6.80
CA ASN A 17 11.10 -22.24 -7.48
C ASN A 17 10.26 -21.31 -6.60
N ILE A 18 9.97 -20.10 -7.08
CA ILE A 18 9.20 -19.07 -6.38
C ILE A 18 7.75 -18.97 -6.86
N SER A 19 7.36 -19.74 -7.88
CA SER A 19 5.97 -19.84 -8.33
C SER A 19 5.15 -20.89 -7.57
N GLN A 20 5.82 -21.76 -6.80
CA GLN A 20 5.20 -22.79 -5.96
C GLN A 20 4.64 -22.24 -4.64
N ASP A 21 5.09 -21.07 -4.19
CA ASP A 21 4.44 -20.30 -3.14
C ASP A 21 3.23 -19.57 -3.72
N LYS A 22 2.20 -20.35 -4.09
CA LYS A 22 0.81 -19.88 -3.98
C LYS A 22 0.50 -19.76 -2.49
N GLU A 23 1.25 -18.94 -1.75
CA GLU A 23 0.87 -18.55 -0.41
C GLU A 23 -0.46 -17.84 -0.60
N ALA A 24 -1.53 -18.59 -0.34
CA ALA A 24 -2.91 -18.29 -0.70
C ALA A 24 -3.14 -16.79 -0.57
N GLU A 25 -3.27 -16.08 -1.70
CA GLU A 25 -3.32 -14.61 -1.81
C GLU A 25 -3.77 -13.98 -0.49
N LYS A 26 -2.82 -13.76 0.42
CA LYS A 26 -3.18 -13.23 1.74
C LYS A 26 -3.45 -11.79 1.44
N LYS A 27 -4.74 -11.47 1.26
CA LYS A 27 -5.17 -10.09 1.12
C LYS A 27 -4.53 -9.32 2.27
N PRO A 28 -3.79 -8.24 1.98
CA PRO A 28 -3.13 -7.48 3.03
C PRO A 28 -4.21 -7.09 4.05
N THR A 29 -3.96 -7.43 5.31
CA THR A 29 -4.85 -7.01 6.39
C THR A 29 -4.51 -5.55 6.69
N ILE A 30 -5.48 -4.66 6.53
CA ILE A 30 -5.33 -3.28 6.95
C ILE A 30 -5.24 -3.28 8.49
N ILE A 31 -4.11 -2.84 9.03
CA ILE A 31 -3.83 -2.85 10.48
C ILE A 31 -4.19 -1.51 11.17
N SER A 32 -4.50 -0.47 10.40
CA SER A 32 -4.90 0.84 10.93
C SER A 32 -5.59 1.67 9.84
N ASP A 33 -6.80 2.13 10.13
CA ASP A 33 -7.47 3.18 9.38
C ASP A 33 -7.02 4.54 9.94
N THR A 34 -5.89 5.04 9.46
CA THR A 34 -5.36 6.34 9.87
C THR A 34 -5.70 7.39 8.84
N ASP A 35 -6.28 8.50 9.28
CA ASP A 35 -6.44 9.70 8.46
C ASP A 35 -5.04 10.27 8.15
N PRO A 36 -4.59 10.31 6.88
CA PRO A 36 -3.26 10.78 6.56
C PRO A 36 -3.15 12.28 6.85
N LEU A 37 -2.02 12.74 7.39
CA LEU A 37 -1.80 14.17 7.66
C LEU A 37 -1.65 14.99 6.37
N PHE A 38 -1.22 14.35 5.29
CA PHE A 38 -1.03 14.95 3.97
C PHE A 38 -1.66 14.09 2.89
N ILE A 39 -2.25 14.73 1.88
CA ILE A 39 -2.79 14.11 0.67
C ILE A 39 -2.12 14.74 -0.55
N GLN A 40 -2.15 14.02 -1.67
CA GLN A 40 -1.62 14.52 -2.93
C GLN A 40 -2.74 15.18 -3.74
N ASP A 41 -2.53 16.42 -4.20
CA ASP A 41 -3.48 17.12 -5.06
C ASP A 41 -3.43 16.61 -6.52
N GLU A 42 -4.33 17.14 -7.37
CA GLU A 42 -4.41 16.77 -8.80
C GLU A 42 -3.13 17.06 -9.60
N LYS A 43 -2.24 17.91 -9.08
CA LYS A 43 -0.97 18.30 -9.69
C LYS A 43 0.21 17.50 -9.13
N GLY A 44 -0.05 16.59 -8.20
CA GLY A 44 0.97 15.76 -7.57
C GLY A 44 1.65 16.41 -6.35
N ILE A 45 1.15 17.53 -5.83
CA ILE A 45 1.74 18.24 -4.70
C ILE A 45 1.18 17.72 -3.38
N TRP A 46 2.05 17.51 -2.39
CA TRP A 46 1.63 17.16 -1.03
C TRP A 46 1.05 18.38 -0.31
N VAL A 47 -0.23 18.29 0.04
CA VAL A 47 -0.97 19.32 0.78
C VAL A 47 -1.48 18.75 2.10
N LYS A 48 -1.65 19.60 3.11
CA LYS A 48 -2.21 19.17 4.40
C LYS A 48 -3.62 18.61 4.15
N ASN A 49 -3.89 17.41 4.67
CA ASN A 49 -5.23 16.85 4.60
C ASN A 49 -6.17 17.75 5.39
N PRO A 50 -7.19 18.36 4.76
CA PRO A 50 -8.16 19.15 5.50
C PRO A 50 -8.89 18.24 6.48
N ASP A 51 -8.67 18.42 7.78
CA ASP A 51 -9.24 17.58 8.83
C ASP A 51 -10.79 17.62 8.76
N PRO A 52 -11.49 16.51 8.40
CA PRO A 52 -12.94 16.50 8.37
C PRO A 52 -13.57 16.60 9.77
N LYS A 53 -12.78 16.40 10.83
CA LYS A 53 -13.23 16.45 12.23
C LYS A 53 -13.36 17.86 12.80
N SER A 54 -12.98 18.91 12.05
CA SER A 54 -13.08 20.30 12.54
C SER A 54 -14.44 20.97 12.32
N GLU A 55 -15.32 20.38 11.50
CA GLU A 55 -16.64 20.96 11.16
C GLU A 55 -17.81 20.42 12.01
N LEU A 56 -17.56 19.54 12.98
CA LEU A 56 -18.56 19.15 13.97
C LEU A 56 -18.51 20.07 15.20
N THR A 57 -18.69 21.38 15.00
CA THR A 57 -19.13 22.23 16.10
C THR A 57 -20.66 22.19 16.14
N PRO A 58 -21.29 21.59 17.18
CA PRO A 58 -22.72 21.76 17.36
C PRO A 58 -22.97 23.24 17.67
N VAL A 59 -23.71 23.91 16.78
CA VAL A 59 -24.28 25.22 17.07
C VAL A 59 -25.34 24.98 18.15
N SER A 60 -25.01 25.34 19.40
CA SER A 60 -25.98 25.44 20.51
C SER A 60 -26.89 26.65 20.33
#